data_AF-A0A9Q9LZE6-F1
#
_entry.id   AF-A0A9Q9LZE6-F1
#
_cell.length_a   1.000
_cell.length_b   1.000
_cell.length_c   1.000
_cell.angle_alpha   90.00
_cell.angle_beta   90.00
_cell.angle_gamma   90.00
#
_symmetry.space_group_name_H-M   'P 1'
#
loop_
_entity.id
_entity.type
_entity.pdbx_description
1 polymer ?
#
loop_
_entity_poly.entity_id
_entity_poly.type
_entity_poly.pdbx_seq_one_letter_code
_entity_poly.pdbx_strand_id
1 'polypeptide(L)'
;MIARKRLFAKGILTALALCPQLSAANGFTSADVLQWEQSAQDSMFQTSIGMLAVVASQMDDKAQLAECIDDWYFADPSAKPARNGAIREAMEKFPDYHPQIILFAVVEKECGKF
;
A
#
# COMPACT_ATOMS: atom_id res chain seq x y z
N MET A 1 26.90 -34.69 38.20
CA MET A 1 26.62 -34.65 36.74
C MET A 1 25.38 -33.81 36.33
N ILE A 2 24.83 -32.96 37.22
CA ILE A 2 23.56 -32.21 36.99
C ILE A 2 23.79 -30.72 36.63
N ALA A 3 24.94 -30.15 36.99
CA ALA A 3 25.24 -28.73 36.79
C ALA A 3 25.54 -28.33 35.33
N ARG A 4 26.12 -29.24 34.53
CA ARG A 4 26.46 -28.97 33.12
C ARG A 4 25.22 -28.74 32.26
N LYS A 5 24.16 -29.55 32.44
CA LYS A 5 22.91 -29.45 31.65
C LYS A 5 22.18 -28.12 31.88
N ARG A 6 22.31 -27.51 33.06
CA ARG A 6 21.68 -26.22 33.39
C ARG A 6 22.44 -25.00 32.82
N LEU A 7 23.75 -25.11 32.63
CA LEU A 7 24.54 -24.03 32.02
C LEU A 7 24.26 -23.90 30.51
N PHE A 8 24.17 -25.03 29.79
CA PHE A 8 23.88 -25.02 28.36
C PHE A 8 22.47 -24.48 28.05
N ALA A 9 21.48 -24.82 28.86
CA ALA A 9 20.11 -24.32 28.67
C ALA A 9 20.00 -22.79 28.83
N LYS A 10 20.78 -22.18 29.74
CA LYS A 10 20.75 -20.73 29.97
C LYS A 10 21.47 -19.94 28.87
N GLY A 11 22.55 -20.48 28.31
CA GLY A 11 23.31 -19.82 27.23
C GLY A 11 22.53 -19.71 25.92
N ILE A 12 21.70 -20.71 25.60
CA ILE A 12 20.89 -20.70 24.37
C ILE A 12 19.79 -19.63 24.45
N LEU A 13 19.15 -19.46 25.61
CA LEU A 13 18.13 -18.44 25.85
C LEU A 13 18.69 -17.01 25.75
N THR A 14 19.95 -16.78 26.10
CA THR A 14 20.59 -15.46 25.99
C THR A 14 21.00 -15.13 24.55
N ALA A 15 21.38 -16.13 23.75
CA ALA A 15 21.73 -15.94 22.34
C ALA A 15 20.52 -15.52 21.47
N LEU A 16 19.32 -16.03 21.77
CA LEU A 16 18.09 -15.66 21.06
C LEU A 16 17.62 -14.21 21.34
N ALA A 17 18.00 -13.64 22.49
CA ALA A 17 17.66 -12.26 22.85
C ALA A 17 18.62 -11.21 22.24
N LEU A 18 19.81 -11.64 21.80
CA LEU A 18 20.88 -10.77 21.29
C LEU A 18 21.03 -10.82 19.77
N CYS A 19 20.41 -11.79 19.10
CA CYS A 19 20.29 -11.80 17.65
C CYS A 19 19.04 -11.00 17.26
N PRO A 20 19.15 -9.76 16.73
CA PRO A 20 17.99 -9.13 16.12
C PRO A 20 17.46 -10.10 15.07
N GLN A 21 16.19 -10.49 15.19
CA GLN A 21 15.53 -11.19 14.11
C GLN A 21 15.64 -10.27 12.90
N LEU A 22 16.39 -10.67 11.88
CA LEU A 22 16.27 -10.09 10.55
C LEU A 22 14.82 -10.36 10.14
N SER A 23 13.93 -9.41 10.45
CA SER A 23 12.65 -9.31 9.78
C SER A 23 12.98 -9.08 8.32
N ALA A 24 13.05 -10.16 7.56
CA ALA A 24 12.94 -10.10 6.11
C ALA A 24 11.50 -9.66 5.83
N ALA A 25 11.27 -8.34 5.91
CA ALA A 25 10.06 -7.76 5.40
C ALA A 25 10.16 -7.90 3.88
N ASN A 26 9.56 -8.97 3.35
CA ASN A 26 9.09 -8.93 1.98
C ASN A 26 8.22 -7.66 1.91
N GLY A 27 8.60 -6.70 1.08
CA GLY A 27 7.95 -5.39 1.05
C GLY A 27 6.44 -5.54 0.84
N PHE A 28 5.66 -4.58 1.31
CA PHE A 28 4.21 -4.59 1.07
C PHE A 28 3.93 -4.34 -0.43
N THR A 29 3.34 -5.34 -1.10
CA THR A 29 3.17 -5.38 -2.55
C THR A 29 1.71 -5.28 -2.99
N SER A 30 1.49 -5.02 -4.27
CA SER A 30 0.19 -5.10 -4.92
C SER A 30 -0.42 -6.50 -4.83
N ALA A 31 0.40 -7.55 -4.91
CA ALA A 31 -0.05 -8.93 -4.70
C ALA A 31 -0.68 -9.12 -3.31
N ASP A 32 -0.10 -8.51 -2.27
CA ASP A 32 -0.63 -8.59 -0.90
C ASP A 32 -2.00 -7.93 -0.78
N VAL A 33 -2.20 -6.76 -1.41
CA VAL A 33 -3.49 -6.06 -1.43
C VAL A 33 -4.55 -6.87 -2.19
N LEU A 34 -4.17 -7.49 -3.30
CA LEU A 34 -5.08 -8.29 -4.12
C LEU A 34 -5.61 -9.54 -3.39
N GLN A 35 -4.95 -9.98 -2.31
CA GLN A 35 -5.47 -11.06 -1.43
C GLN A 35 -6.54 -10.58 -0.44
N TRP A 36 -6.73 -9.28 -0.26
CA TRP A 36 -7.72 -8.76 0.67
C TRP A 36 -9.14 -8.90 0.13
N GLU A 37 -10.13 -8.84 1.04
CA GLU A 37 -11.52 -8.68 0.66
C GLU A 37 -11.72 -7.44 -0.21
N GLN A 38 -12.63 -7.53 -1.19
CA GLN A 38 -12.84 -6.47 -2.18
C GLN A 38 -13.15 -5.11 -1.54
N SER A 39 -13.94 -5.10 -0.46
CA SER A 39 -14.29 -3.90 0.29
C SER A 39 -13.10 -3.27 1.01
N ALA A 40 -12.13 -4.06 1.47
CA ALA A 40 -10.89 -3.57 2.07
C ALA A 40 -9.98 -2.94 1.00
N GLN A 41 -9.90 -3.57 -0.18
CA GLN A 41 -9.20 -2.97 -1.33
C GLN A 41 -9.84 -1.63 -1.71
N ASP A 42 -11.16 -1.57 -1.87
CA ASP A 42 -11.90 -0.35 -2.21
C ASP A 42 -11.67 0.77 -1.19
N SER A 43 -11.66 0.43 0.10
CA SER A 43 -11.41 1.39 1.18
C SER A 43 -9.98 1.95 1.12
N MET A 44 -9.00 1.10 0.84
CA MET A 44 -7.61 1.49 0.67
C MET A 44 -7.43 2.40 -0.56
N PHE A 45 -8.06 2.07 -1.69
CA PHE A 45 -8.01 2.90 -2.90
C PHE A 45 -8.62 4.29 -2.64
N GLN A 46 -9.81 4.33 -2.04
CA GLN A 46 -10.48 5.58 -1.70
C GLN A 46 -9.63 6.46 -0.78
N THR A 47 -9.08 5.88 0.29
CA THR A 47 -8.26 6.63 1.26
C THR A 47 -7.00 7.18 0.60
N SER A 48 -6.34 6.35 -0.20
CA SER A 48 -5.07 6.71 -0.85
C SER A 48 -5.25 7.74 -1.96
N ILE A 49 -6.30 7.62 -2.78
CA ILE A 49 -6.62 8.59 -3.83
C ILE A 49 -7.11 9.90 -3.22
N GLY A 50 -7.89 9.85 -2.14
CA GLY A 50 -8.28 11.04 -1.39
C GLY A 50 -7.07 11.77 -0.81
N MET A 51 -6.09 11.03 -0.28
CA MET A 51 -4.83 11.63 0.16
C MET A 51 -4.07 12.30 -0.99
N LEU A 52 -4.05 11.69 -2.18
CA LEU A 52 -3.44 12.30 -3.37
C LEU A 52 -4.14 13.59 -3.79
N ALA A 53 -5.48 13.63 -3.76
CA ALA A 53 -6.25 14.86 -4.02
C ALA A 53 -5.93 15.97 -3.01
N VAL A 54 -5.88 15.63 -1.72
CA VAL A 54 -5.50 16.58 -0.66
C VAL A 54 -4.10 17.11 -0.89
N VAL A 55 -3.10 16.25 -1.15
CA VAL A 55 -1.73 16.70 -1.42
C VAL A 55 -1.69 17.63 -2.63
N ALA A 56 -2.33 17.26 -3.74
CA ALA A 56 -2.38 18.09 -4.94
C ALA A 56 -3.01 19.48 -4.66
N SER A 57 -4.05 19.54 -3.83
CA SER A 57 -4.71 20.81 -3.47
C SER A 57 -3.82 21.77 -2.68
N GLN A 58 -2.75 21.26 -2.05
CA GLN A 58 -1.81 22.07 -1.27
C GLN A 58 -0.59 22.51 -2.08
N MET A 59 -0.52 22.17 -3.37
CA MET A 59 0.58 22.55 -4.26
C MET A 59 0.14 23.72 -5.16
N ASP A 60 0.94 24.79 -5.20
CA ASP A 60 0.59 26.07 -5.84
C ASP A 60 0.21 25.96 -7.32
N ASP A 61 0.72 24.96 -8.04
CA ASP A 61 0.51 24.75 -9.48
C ASP A 61 -0.32 23.50 -9.82
N LYS A 62 -0.92 22.82 -8.82
CA LYS A 62 -1.66 21.56 -9.02
C LYS A 62 -3.14 21.61 -8.64
N ALA A 63 -3.73 22.81 -8.52
CA ALA A 63 -5.17 22.96 -8.28
C ALA A 63 -6.03 22.16 -9.28
N GLN A 64 -5.70 22.21 -10.59
CA GLN A 64 -6.42 21.46 -11.62
C GLN A 64 -6.25 19.94 -11.49
N LEU A 65 -5.10 19.48 -10.96
CA LEU A 65 -4.88 18.06 -10.69
C LEU A 65 -5.79 17.59 -9.56
N ALA A 66 -5.91 18.38 -8.47
CA ALA A 66 -6.80 18.08 -7.36
C ALA A 66 -8.27 18.02 -7.79
N GLU A 67 -8.73 18.99 -8.59
CA GLU A 67 -10.07 19.01 -9.18
C GLU A 67 -10.32 17.77 -10.05
N CYS A 68 -9.37 17.41 -10.92
CA CYS A 68 -9.50 16.20 -11.72
C CYS A 68 -9.61 14.94 -10.87
N ILE A 69 -8.80 14.80 -9.81
CA ILE A 69 -8.87 13.61 -8.95
C ILE A 69 -10.24 13.51 -8.27
N ASP A 70 -10.79 14.63 -7.80
CA ASP A 70 -12.12 14.68 -7.19
C ASP A 70 -13.22 14.28 -8.19
N ASP A 71 -13.22 14.88 -9.38
CA ASP A 71 -14.17 14.60 -10.44
C ASP A 71 -14.06 13.15 -10.95
N TRP A 72 -12.83 12.70 -11.17
CA TRP A 72 -12.56 11.37 -11.70
C TRP A 72 -12.81 10.26 -10.68
N TYR A 73 -12.63 10.45 -9.38
CA TYR A 73 -12.80 9.33 -8.44
C TYR A 73 -14.05 9.44 -7.56
N PHE A 74 -14.42 10.65 -7.14
CA PHE A 74 -15.42 10.88 -6.09
C PHE A 74 -16.77 11.40 -6.60
N ALA A 75 -16.80 12.18 -7.69
CA ALA A 75 -18.02 12.87 -8.13
C ALA A 75 -19.16 11.94 -8.62
N ASP A 76 -18.81 10.78 -9.20
CA ASP A 76 -19.80 9.80 -9.70
C ASP A 76 -19.67 8.45 -8.98
N PRO A 77 -20.54 8.18 -7.99
CA PRO A 77 -20.58 6.89 -7.28
C PRO A 77 -20.86 5.69 -8.20
N SER A 78 -21.56 5.90 -9.33
CA SER A 78 -21.92 4.81 -10.26
C SER A 78 -20.73 4.33 -11.09
N ALA A 79 -19.77 5.21 -11.36
CA ALA A 79 -18.53 4.87 -12.07
C ALA A 79 -17.45 4.27 -11.15
N LYS A 80 -17.58 4.41 -9.83
CA LYS A 80 -16.59 3.95 -8.84
C LYS A 80 -16.26 2.45 -8.93
N PRO A 81 -17.21 1.52 -9.13
CA PRO A 81 -16.87 0.10 -9.30
C PRO A 81 -15.96 -0.16 -10.50
N ALA A 82 -16.20 0.52 -11.64
CA ALA A 82 -15.38 0.39 -12.83
C ALA A 82 -13.97 0.96 -12.62
N ARG A 83 -13.86 2.12 -11.96
CA ARG A 83 -12.58 2.76 -11.61
C ARG A 83 -11.75 1.89 -10.65
N ASN A 84 -12.38 1.30 -9.64
CA ASN A 84 -11.73 0.34 -8.75
C ASN A 84 -11.35 -0.96 -9.48
N GLY A 85 -12.13 -1.37 -10.48
CA GLY A 85 -11.75 -2.47 -11.39
C GLY A 85 -10.45 -2.16 -12.12
N ALA A 86 -10.34 -1.00 -12.76
CA ALA A 86 -9.12 -0.58 -13.47
C ALA A 86 -7.89 -0.49 -12.56
N ILE A 87 -8.06 -0.08 -11.29
CA ILE A 87 -6.99 -0.10 -10.30
C ILE A 87 -6.52 -1.53 -10.01
N ARG A 88 -7.44 -2.49 -9.84
CA ARG A 88 -7.08 -3.90 -9.62
C ARG A 88 -6.33 -4.46 -10.82
N GLU A 89 -6.81 -4.22 -12.02
CA GLU A 89 -6.13 -4.63 -13.26
C GLU A 89 -4.69 -4.08 -13.33
N ALA A 90 -4.49 -2.83 -12.89
CA ALA A 90 -3.15 -2.24 -12.81
C ALA A 90 -2.28 -2.95 -11.75
N MET A 91 -2.83 -3.29 -10.59
CA MET A 91 -2.13 -4.05 -9.55
C MET A 91 -1.79 -5.48 -10.01
N GLU A 92 -2.69 -6.14 -10.72
CA GLU A 92 -2.47 -7.48 -11.30
C GLU A 92 -1.35 -7.47 -12.34
N LYS A 93 -1.24 -6.38 -13.10
CA LYS A 93 -0.17 -6.20 -14.09
C LYS A 93 1.20 -5.95 -13.45
N PHE A 94 1.22 -5.39 -12.24
CA PHE A 94 2.45 -5.00 -11.53
C PHE A 94 2.45 -5.52 -10.08
N PRO A 95 2.37 -6.85 -9.87
CA PRO A 95 2.07 -7.43 -8.57
C PRO A 95 3.17 -7.21 -7.53
N ASP A 96 4.43 -7.11 -7.96
CA ASP A 96 5.59 -6.98 -7.07
C ASP A 96 5.88 -5.54 -6.64
N TYR A 97 5.14 -4.56 -7.15
CA TYR A 97 5.31 -3.14 -6.82
C TYR A 97 4.51 -2.77 -5.57
N HIS A 98 4.96 -1.74 -4.87
CA HIS A 98 4.19 -1.20 -3.74
C HIS A 98 2.86 -0.61 -4.23
N PRO A 99 1.71 -0.92 -3.60
CA PRO A 99 0.39 -0.57 -4.12
C PRO A 99 0.17 0.94 -4.24
N GLN A 100 0.77 1.74 -3.36
CA GLN A 100 0.71 3.21 -3.46
C GLN A 100 1.32 3.75 -4.76
N ILE A 101 2.38 3.10 -5.28
CA ILE A 101 3.02 3.51 -6.55
C ILE A 101 2.05 3.24 -7.71
N ILE A 102 1.32 2.13 -7.66
CA ILE A 102 0.31 1.81 -8.67
C ILE A 102 -0.83 2.83 -8.64
N LEU A 103 -1.34 3.16 -7.45
CA LEU A 103 -2.40 4.17 -7.31
C LEU A 103 -1.96 5.54 -7.81
N PHE A 104 -0.73 5.94 -7.49
CA PHE A 104 -0.13 7.17 -8.01
C PHE A 104 -0.05 7.16 -9.54
N ALA A 105 0.45 6.07 -10.14
CA ALA A 105 0.56 5.95 -11.59
C ALA A 105 -0.81 5.94 -12.30
N VAL A 106 -1.83 5.32 -11.69
CA VAL A 106 -3.21 5.36 -12.21
C VAL A 106 -3.75 6.79 -12.20
N VAL A 107 -3.57 7.52 -11.08
CA VAL A 107 -3.96 8.92 -11.00
C VAL A 107 -3.23 9.77 -12.05
N GLU A 108 -1.91 9.59 -12.20
CA GLU A 108 -1.14 10.34 -13.20
C GLU A 108 -1.59 10.07 -14.63
N LYS A 109 -2.02 8.84 -14.92
CA LYS A 109 -2.55 8.47 -16.23
C LYS A 109 -3.86 9.19 -16.53
N GLU A 110 -4.76 9.31 -15.56
CA GLU A 110 -6.10 9.86 -15.76
C GLU A 110 -6.12 11.39 -15.63
N CYS A 111 -5.34 11.96 -14.72
CA CYS A 111 -5.39 13.37 -14.36
C CYS A 111 -4.12 14.18 -14.67
N GLY A 112 -3.04 13.53 -15.09
CA GLY A 112 -1.76 14.18 -15.36
C GLY A 112 -0.80 14.14 -14.17
N LYS A 113 0.43 14.62 -14.41
CA LYS A 113 1.54 14.42 -13.47
C LYS A 113 1.51 15.37 -12.27
N PHE A 114 1.97 14.85 -11.12
CA PHE A 114 2.35 15.67 -9.98
C PHE A 114 3.55 16.56 -10.27
#